data_AF-A0A7R9VNS2-F1
#
_entry.id   AF-A0A7R9VNS2-F1
#
_cell.length_a   1.000
_cell.length_b   1.000
_cell.length_c   1.000
_cell.angle_alpha   90.00
_cell.angle_beta   90.00
_cell.angle_gamma   90.00
#
_symmetry.space_group_name_H-M   'P 1'
#
loop_
_entity.id
_entity.type
_entity.pdbx_description
1 polymer ?
#
loop_
_entity_poly.entity_id
_entity_poly.type
_entity_poly.pdbx_seq_one_letter_code
_entity_poly.pdbx_strand_id
1 'polypeptide(L)'
;AAAVDPRKCPGCGVGRLVLKPSRAGGFIGCSRFDSDGCKYARPLAVEQLVLDEQTGEMVRMASDGHTLGAHPDNGLPVVLKNGPFGQYVELVGSEELPEQQAQVLPAAAGDAQGVENGDEAALAGDEGSAEEAPKKRSRRKAKAKEPPKPKPKRAPLPKGMDGSSVTLEQAVALLALPRMLGRHPDDGAPVIANTGRFGPYVA
;
A
#
# COMPACT_ATOMS: atom_id res chain seq x y z
N ALA A 1 48.38 -15.12 -14.56
CA ALA A 1 47.37 -14.32 -15.30
C ALA A 1 47.61 -12.84 -14.98
N ALA A 2 47.75 -11.97 -15.98
CA ALA A 2 48.02 -10.55 -15.76
C ALA A 2 46.86 -9.89 -14.99
N ALA A 3 47.16 -9.24 -13.88
CA ALA A 3 46.17 -8.53 -13.08
C ALA A 3 45.63 -7.34 -13.89
N VAL A 4 44.35 -7.40 -14.28
CA VAL A 4 43.66 -6.26 -14.90
C VAL A 4 43.52 -5.18 -13.83
N ASP A 5 44.10 -4.01 -14.07
CA ASP A 5 44.00 -2.89 -13.13
C ASP A 5 42.52 -2.58 -12.85
N PRO A 6 42.04 -2.70 -11.61
CA PRO A 6 40.62 -2.50 -11.28
C PRO A 6 40.16 -1.04 -11.46
N ARG A 7 41.11 -0.12 -11.70
CA ARG A 7 40.84 1.29 -12.00
C ARG A 7 40.85 1.62 -13.48
N LYS A 8 41.19 0.70 -14.38
CA LYS A 8 41.05 0.94 -15.83
C LYS A 8 39.58 0.91 -16.21
N CYS A 9 39.18 1.86 -17.05
CA CYS A 9 37.84 1.91 -17.59
C CYS A 9 37.61 0.68 -18.48
N PRO A 10 36.59 -0.16 -18.23
CA PRO A 10 36.31 -1.31 -19.07
C PRO A 10 35.70 -0.92 -20.42
N GLY A 11 35.20 0.31 -20.57
CA GLY A 11 34.63 0.81 -21.82
C GLY A 11 35.68 1.18 -22.88
N CYS A 12 36.77 1.84 -22.47
CA CYS A 12 37.82 2.27 -23.41
C CYS A 12 39.22 1.72 -23.10
N GLY A 13 39.43 1.04 -21.97
CA GLY A 13 40.72 0.46 -21.56
C GLY A 13 41.81 1.47 -21.17
N VAL A 14 41.72 2.71 -21.66
CA VAL A 14 42.74 3.76 -21.49
C VAL A 14 42.41 4.72 -20.34
N GLY A 15 41.13 5.10 -20.21
CA GLY A 15 40.68 6.00 -19.14
C GLY A 15 40.71 5.33 -17.76
N ARG A 16 40.72 6.14 -16.69
CA ARG A 16 40.61 5.63 -15.31
C ARG A 16 39.20 5.81 -14.76
N LEU A 17 38.76 4.89 -13.91
CA LEU A 17 37.50 4.98 -13.19
C LEU A 17 37.61 5.99 -12.05
N VAL A 18 36.69 6.96 -12.03
CA VAL A 18 36.62 8.06 -11.06
C VAL A 18 35.21 8.11 -10.49
N LEU A 19 35.10 8.26 -9.17
CA LEU A 19 33.84 8.52 -8.50
C LEU A 19 33.42 9.98 -8.71
N LYS A 20 32.25 10.20 -9.31
CA LYS A 20 31.63 11.51 -9.53
C LYS A 20 30.31 11.60 -8.76
N PRO A 21 30.05 12.68 -8.01
CA PRO A 21 28.74 12.88 -7.38
C PRO A 21 27.66 13.18 -8.43
N SER A 22 26.42 12.74 -8.21
CA SER A 22 25.26 13.15 -9.01
C SER A 22 24.01 13.32 -8.14
N ARG A 23 22.96 13.90 -8.73
CA ARG A 23 21.64 14.06 -8.10
C ARG A 23 20.99 12.73 -7.69
N ALA A 24 21.28 11.64 -8.39
CA ALA A 24 20.74 10.30 -8.12
C ALA A 24 21.68 9.45 -7.25
N GLY A 25 22.73 10.03 -6.68
CA GLY A 25 23.81 9.31 -5.99
C GLY A 25 25.13 9.35 -6.77
N GLY A 26 26.23 9.02 -6.09
CA GLY A 26 27.55 8.95 -6.74
C GLY A 26 27.59 7.87 -7.82
N PHE A 27 28.37 8.08 -8.89
CA PHE A 27 28.57 7.11 -9.94
C PHE A 27 30.06 6.98 -10.29
N ILE A 28 30.47 5.79 -10.70
CA ILE A 28 31.80 5.55 -11.25
C ILE A 28 31.74 5.87 -12.74
N GLY A 29 32.47 6.90 -13.16
CA GLY A 29 32.58 7.29 -14.57
C GLY A 29 34.03 7.24 -15.06
N CYS A 30 34.21 7.13 -16.37
CA CYS A 30 35.51 7.30 -16.99
C CYS A 30 36.07 8.72 -16.73
N SER A 31 37.37 8.86 -16.50
CA SER A 31 38.07 10.15 -16.42
C SER A 31 38.04 10.89 -17.75
N ARG A 32 37.95 10.14 -18.84
CA ARG A 32 37.90 10.60 -20.24
C ARG A 32 36.49 10.44 -20.84
N PHE A 33 35.48 10.76 -20.04
CA PHE A 33 34.07 10.69 -20.44
C PHE A 33 33.82 11.67 -21.59
N ASP A 34 33.25 11.19 -22.70
CA ASP A 34 33.02 11.91 -23.97
C ASP A 34 34.27 12.47 -24.70
N SER A 35 35.46 12.50 -24.09
CA SER A 35 36.67 13.04 -24.75
C SER A 35 37.28 12.12 -25.80
N ASP A 36 37.18 10.80 -25.62
CA ASP A 36 37.61 9.80 -26.63
C ASP A 36 36.43 8.94 -27.10
N GLY A 37 35.21 9.49 -27.05
CA GLY A 37 33.97 8.76 -27.35
C GLY A 37 33.54 7.75 -26.27
N CYS A 38 34.26 7.69 -25.14
CA CYS A 38 33.97 6.77 -24.05
C CYS A 38 32.81 7.30 -23.19
N LYS A 39 31.69 6.57 -23.14
CA LYS A 39 30.50 6.91 -22.35
C LYS A 39 30.28 6.02 -21.12
N TYR A 40 31.35 5.38 -20.64
CA TYR A 40 31.24 4.49 -19.48
C TYR A 40 30.89 5.27 -18.21
N ALA A 41 29.72 4.95 -17.65
CA ALA A 41 29.25 5.37 -16.35
C ALA A 41 28.45 4.22 -15.71
N ARG A 42 28.72 3.94 -14.43
CA ARG A 42 27.96 2.98 -13.63
C ARG A 42 27.58 3.64 -12.31
N PRO A 43 26.29 3.71 -11.93
CA PRO A 43 25.93 4.23 -10.62
C PRO A 43 26.65 3.42 -9.53
N LEU A 44 27.09 4.09 -8.46
CA LEU A 44 27.42 3.36 -7.25
C LEU A 44 26.10 2.82 -6.75
N ALA A 45 26.02 1.50 -6.68
CA ALA A 45 24.93 0.80 -6.05
C ALA A 45 24.63 1.43 -4.68
N VAL A 46 23.61 2.29 -4.63
CA VAL A 46 22.75 2.39 -3.44
C VAL A 46 21.73 1.26 -3.57
N GLU A 47 22.24 0.05 -3.86
CA GLU A 47 21.43 -1.16 -3.95
C GLU A 47 21.27 -1.59 -2.50
N GLN A 48 20.10 -1.33 -1.94
CA GLN A 48 19.65 -2.06 -0.77
C GLN A 48 19.42 -3.50 -1.25
N LEU A 49 20.51 -4.26 -1.32
CA LEU A 49 20.49 -5.69 -1.58
C LEU A 49 19.90 -6.32 -0.32
N VAL A 50 18.82 -7.06 -0.48
CA VAL A 50 18.26 -7.89 0.58
C VAL A 50 18.54 -9.33 0.21
N LEU A 51 18.96 -10.11 1.20
CA LEU A 51 19.05 -11.55 1.06
C LEU A 51 17.62 -12.09 1.03
N ASP A 52 17.28 -12.75 -0.07
CA ASP A 52 16.03 -13.48 -0.17
C ASP A 52 16.23 -14.83 0.53
N GLU A 53 15.53 -15.06 1.65
CA GLU A 53 15.76 -16.23 2.51
C GLU A 53 15.43 -17.56 1.80
N GLN A 54 14.54 -17.52 0.78
CA GLN A 54 14.14 -18.72 0.04
C GLN A 54 15.15 -19.13 -1.03
N THR A 55 15.87 -18.17 -1.61
CA THR A 55 16.82 -18.43 -2.71
C THR A 55 18.28 -18.28 -2.29
N GLY A 56 18.56 -17.65 -1.14
CA GLY A 56 19.91 -17.36 -0.68
C GLY A 56 20.66 -16.37 -1.60
N GLU A 57 19.97 -15.78 -2.57
CA GLU A 57 20.54 -14.88 -3.56
C GLU A 57 20.36 -13.42 -3.13
N MET A 58 21.34 -12.57 -3.45
CA MET A 58 21.23 -11.13 -3.22
C MET A 58 20.34 -10.53 -4.29
N VAL A 59 19.05 -10.34 -3.98
CA VAL A 59 18.08 -9.79 -4.92
C VAL A 59 18.07 -8.27 -4.81
N ARG A 60 18.05 -7.61 -5.97
CA ARG A 60 17.86 -6.16 -6.07
C ARG A 60 16.45 -5.82 -5.58
N MET A 61 16.31 -4.93 -4.59
CA MET A 61 15.00 -4.29 -4.33
C MET A 61 14.62 -3.43 -5.53
N ALA A 62 13.95 -4.04 -6.50
CA ALA A 62 13.38 -3.33 -7.62
C ALA A 62 12.22 -2.45 -7.12
N SER A 63 11.89 -1.40 -7.87
CA SER A 63 10.80 -0.46 -7.55
C SER A 63 9.44 -1.15 -7.38
N ASP A 64 9.31 -2.33 -7.98
CA ASP A 64 8.18 -3.25 -7.95
C ASP A 64 8.04 -4.06 -6.64
N GLY A 65 9.05 -4.07 -5.77
CA GLY A 65 8.97 -4.62 -4.41
C GLY A 65 9.29 -6.11 -4.28
N HIS A 66 9.41 -6.58 -3.03
CA HIS A 66 9.65 -8.00 -2.69
C HIS A 66 8.32 -8.70 -2.38
N THR A 67 8.10 -9.90 -2.93
CA THR A 67 6.84 -10.64 -2.76
C THR A 67 6.93 -11.54 -1.54
N LEU A 68 6.05 -11.34 -0.56
CA LEU A 68 6.03 -12.10 0.71
C LEU A 68 5.25 -13.42 0.60
N GLY A 69 4.33 -13.54 -0.36
CA GLY A 69 3.52 -14.73 -0.59
C GLY A 69 2.06 -14.41 -0.94
N ALA A 70 1.20 -15.43 -0.93
CA ALA A 70 -0.24 -15.29 -1.22
C ALA A 70 -1.06 -15.10 0.06
N HIS A 71 -2.05 -14.20 0.02
CA HIS A 71 -2.97 -13.98 1.14
C HIS A 71 -3.87 -15.21 1.37
N PRO A 72 -4.07 -15.69 2.60
CA PRO A 72 -4.86 -16.90 2.87
C PRO A 72 -6.32 -16.78 2.45
N ASP A 73 -6.96 -15.63 2.69
CA ASP A 73 -8.39 -15.46 2.38
C ASP A 73 -8.68 -15.21 0.90
N ASN A 74 -7.75 -14.56 0.18
CA ASN A 74 -8.01 -14.05 -1.18
C ASN A 74 -7.14 -14.71 -2.26
N GLY A 75 -6.10 -15.46 -1.87
CA GLY A 75 -5.10 -16.02 -2.79
C GLY A 75 -4.23 -14.99 -3.52
N LEU A 76 -4.46 -13.69 -3.31
CA LEU A 76 -3.78 -12.60 -4.01
C LEU A 76 -2.35 -12.38 -3.47
N PRO A 77 -1.36 -12.08 -4.34
CA PRO A 77 0.01 -11.88 -3.91
C PRO A 77 0.17 -10.59 -3.10
N VAL A 78 0.89 -10.72 -1.99
CA VAL A 78 1.23 -9.66 -1.04
C VAL A 78 2.66 -9.20 -1.32
N VAL A 79 2.82 -7.92 -1.66
CA VAL A 79 4.11 -7.34 -2.06
C VAL A 79 4.50 -6.21 -1.13
N LEU A 80 5.75 -6.24 -0.66
CA LEU A 80 6.39 -5.18 0.11
C LEU A 80 7.10 -4.20 -0.83
N LYS A 81 6.66 -2.95 -0.83
CA LYS A 81 7.20 -1.87 -1.67
C LYS A 81 7.79 -0.77 -0.81
N ASN A 82 8.71 0.00 -1.41
CA ASN A 82 9.28 1.19 -0.79
C ASN A 82 8.67 2.45 -1.42
N GLY A 83 8.13 3.34 -0.59
CA GLY A 83 7.44 4.56 -1.03
C GLY A 83 8.01 5.84 -0.40
N PRO A 84 7.51 7.02 -0.82
CA PRO A 84 7.96 8.31 -0.27
C PRO A 84 7.63 8.46 1.23
N PHE A 85 6.69 7.67 1.74
CA PHE A 85 6.25 7.69 3.14
C PHE A 85 6.82 6.54 3.98
N GLY A 86 7.74 5.73 3.42
CA GLY A 86 8.29 4.54 4.03
C GLY A 86 7.85 3.26 3.31
N GLN A 87 8.20 2.12 3.90
CA GLN A 87 7.84 0.80 3.39
C GLN A 87 6.35 0.51 3.63
N TYR A 88 5.71 -0.16 2.68
CA TYR A 88 4.30 -0.49 2.74
C TYR A 88 4.02 -1.84 2.08
N VAL A 89 2.96 -2.50 2.54
CA VAL A 89 2.42 -3.72 1.96
C VAL A 89 1.29 -3.36 1.00
N GLU A 90 1.28 -3.98 -0.17
CA GLU A 90 0.21 -3.87 -1.16
C GLU A 90 -0.30 -5.25 -1.57
N LEU A 91 -1.61 -5.39 -1.71
CA LEU A 91 -2.26 -6.59 -2.22
C LEU A 91 -2.53 -6.43 -3.72
N VAL A 92 -1.69 -7.06 -4.54
CA VAL A 92 -1.74 -6.95 -6.01
C VAL A 92 -2.94 -7.75 -6.54
N GLY A 93 -3.79 -7.13 -7.36
CA GLY A 93 -5.03 -7.73 -7.86
C GLY A 93 -6.29 -7.47 -7.00
N SER A 94 -6.18 -6.68 -5.92
CA SER A 94 -7.37 -6.20 -5.17
C SER A 94 -8.30 -5.27 -5.98
N GLU A 95 -7.91 -4.92 -7.20
CA GLU A 95 -8.64 -4.06 -8.15
C GLU A 95 -9.73 -4.84 -8.91
N GLU A 96 -9.66 -6.17 -8.93
CA GLU A 96 -10.46 -7.04 -9.83
C GLU A 96 -11.73 -7.64 -9.20
N LEU A 97 -12.05 -7.33 -7.94
CA LEU A 97 -13.29 -7.79 -7.32
C LEU A 97 -14.41 -6.75 -7.51
N PRO A 98 -15.27 -6.88 -8.54
CA PRO A 98 -16.50 -6.10 -8.59
C PRO A 98 -17.33 -6.42 -7.33
N GLU A 99 -17.89 -5.38 -6.71
CA GLU A 99 -18.76 -5.38 -5.51
C GLU A 99 -19.99 -6.33 -5.54
N GLN A 100 -20.13 -7.17 -6.57
CA GLN A 100 -21.34 -7.94 -6.86
C GLN A 100 -21.43 -9.29 -6.13
N GLN A 101 -20.38 -9.75 -5.43
CA GLN A 101 -20.38 -11.06 -4.77
C GLN A 101 -20.53 -11.04 -3.23
N ALA A 102 -20.61 -9.86 -2.61
CA ALA A 102 -20.94 -9.77 -1.18
C ALA A 102 -22.42 -10.05 -0.85
N GLN A 103 -23.27 -10.38 -1.85
CA GLN A 103 -24.72 -10.50 -1.69
C GLN A 103 -25.30 -11.92 -1.91
N VAL A 104 -24.48 -12.97 -1.93
CA VAL A 104 -25.00 -14.35 -1.96
C VAL A 104 -24.34 -15.21 -0.88
N LEU A 105 -24.79 -15.01 0.36
CA LEU A 105 -24.91 -16.13 1.27
C LEU A 105 -26.16 -16.94 0.84
N PRO A 106 -26.07 -18.25 0.55
CA PRO A 106 -27.25 -19.07 0.42
C PRO A 106 -27.82 -19.33 1.82
N ALA A 107 -28.99 -18.75 2.09
CA ALA A 107 -29.88 -19.21 3.14
C ALA A 107 -30.45 -20.60 2.77
N ALA A 108 -30.16 -21.60 3.60
CA ALA A 108 -30.89 -22.87 3.71
C ALA A 108 -30.98 -23.17 5.22
N ALA A 109 -32.12 -22.95 5.91
CA ALA A 109 -33.29 -23.84 6.08
C ALA A 109 -32.92 -25.21 6.73
N GLY A 110 -33.47 -25.70 7.86
CA GLY A 110 -34.51 -25.32 8.84
C GLY A 110 -34.03 -25.70 10.28
N ASP A 111 -34.76 -25.59 11.40
CA ASP A 111 -36.18 -25.82 11.70
C ASP A 111 -36.59 -25.12 13.02
N ALA A 112 -37.91 -25.09 13.26
CA ALA A 112 -38.66 -24.22 14.17
C ALA A 112 -38.69 -24.61 15.66
N GLN A 113 -38.86 -23.57 16.51
CA GLN A 113 -39.75 -23.41 17.70
C GLN A 113 -39.19 -22.23 18.53
N GLY A 114 -39.82 -21.08 18.80
CA GLY A 114 -41.24 -20.67 18.82
C GLY A 114 -41.65 -20.40 20.27
N VAL A 115 -41.63 -19.13 20.73
CA VAL A 115 -42.55 -18.58 21.75
C VAL A 115 -42.55 -17.05 21.73
N GLU A 116 -43.76 -16.55 21.58
CA GLU A 116 -44.25 -15.17 21.57
C GLU A 116 -43.99 -14.33 22.83
N ASN A 117 -44.04 -13.00 22.68
CA ASN A 117 -44.97 -12.11 23.41
C ASN A 117 -44.93 -10.68 22.81
N GLY A 118 -46.11 -10.18 22.40
CA GLY A 118 -46.43 -8.75 22.29
C GLY A 118 -46.49 -8.12 23.69
N ASP A 119 -46.57 -6.80 23.87
CA ASP A 119 -47.57 -5.90 23.29
C ASP A 119 -47.11 -4.42 23.54
N GLU A 120 -47.86 -3.51 22.93
CA GLU A 120 -48.21 -2.14 23.37
C GLU A 120 -47.30 -0.91 23.11
N ALA A 121 -47.67 -0.24 22.01
CA ALA A 121 -48.34 1.07 22.01
C ALA A 121 -47.56 2.29 21.48
N ALA A 122 -48.08 2.76 20.36
CA ALA A 122 -47.79 4.00 19.65
C ALA A 122 -48.23 5.26 20.41
N LEU A 123 -47.53 6.38 20.18
CA LEU A 123 -48.13 7.72 20.14
C LEU A 123 -47.44 8.59 19.08
N ALA A 124 -48.28 9.25 18.29
CA ALA A 124 -47.97 10.13 17.17
C ALA A 124 -48.34 11.60 17.48
N GLY A 125 -47.87 12.54 16.65
CA GLY A 125 -48.19 13.98 16.63
C GLY A 125 -46.96 14.86 16.90
N ASP A 126 -46.69 15.98 16.25
CA ASP A 126 -47.49 16.86 15.38
C ASP A 126 -46.55 17.88 14.67
N GLU A 127 -47.07 18.54 13.65
CA GLU A 127 -46.43 19.18 12.51
C GLU A 127 -46.06 20.68 12.66
N GLY A 128 -45.19 21.17 11.76
CA GLY A 128 -45.20 22.55 11.22
C GLY A 128 -44.16 23.53 11.80
N SER A 129 -43.59 24.51 11.08
CA SER A 129 -43.69 24.91 9.67
C SER A 129 -42.71 26.09 9.39
N ALA A 130 -42.55 26.43 8.11
CA ALA A 130 -42.06 27.68 7.49
C ALA A 130 -40.53 27.92 7.45
N GLU A 131 -39.82 27.81 6.32
CA GLU A 131 -39.90 28.53 5.02
C GLU A 131 -39.21 29.92 5.04
N GLU A 132 -38.08 30.09 4.35
CA GLU A 132 -37.92 31.10 3.28
C GLU A 132 -36.58 30.99 2.51
N ALA A 133 -36.66 31.22 1.20
CA ALA A 133 -35.62 31.11 0.17
C ALA A 133 -34.87 32.46 -0.06
N PRO A 134 -34.30 32.78 -1.25
CA PRO A 134 -33.19 32.17 -1.99
C PRO A 134 -32.06 33.20 -2.30
N LYS A 135 -30.79 32.78 -2.49
CA LYS A 135 -29.80 33.58 -3.26
C LYS A 135 -28.98 32.76 -4.25
N LYS A 136 -29.19 33.13 -5.51
CA LYS A 136 -28.48 32.80 -6.76
C LYS A 136 -26.98 32.50 -6.58
N ARG A 137 -26.54 31.29 -6.94
CA ARG A 137 -25.16 31.06 -7.44
C ARG A 137 -25.20 30.19 -8.68
N SER A 138 -24.76 30.82 -9.76
CA SER A 138 -24.26 30.29 -11.04
C SER A 138 -24.40 28.77 -11.27
N ARG A 139 -25.12 28.43 -12.35
CA ARG A 139 -24.97 27.18 -13.08
C ARG A 139 -23.49 26.96 -13.44
N ARG A 140 -22.74 26.31 -12.55
CA ARG A 140 -21.49 25.62 -12.92
C ARG A 140 -21.91 24.27 -13.47
N LYS A 141 -21.62 24.05 -14.75
CA LYS A 141 -21.70 22.77 -15.45
C LYS A 141 -21.22 21.66 -14.50
N ALA A 142 -22.12 20.79 -14.07
CA ALA A 142 -21.74 19.55 -13.40
C ALA A 142 -21.02 18.69 -14.44
N LYS A 143 -19.69 18.69 -14.41
CA LYS A 143 -18.91 17.67 -15.10
C LYS A 143 -19.24 16.34 -14.41
N ALA A 144 -19.92 15.45 -15.14
CA ALA A 144 -20.09 14.07 -14.73
C ALA A 144 -18.71 13.50 -14.38
N LYS A 145 -18.50 13.20 -13.10
CA LYS A 145 -17.30 12.56 -12.60
C LYS A 145 -17.44 11.08 -12.95
N GLU A 146 -16.54 10.59 -13.78
CA GLU A 146 -16.37 9.18 -14.08
C GLU A 146 -16.25 8.38 -12.75
N PRO A 147 -16.82 7.17 -12.65
CA PRO A 147 -16.77 6.38 -11.42
C PRO A 147 -15.30 6.15 -11.00
N PRO A 148 -14.97 6.29 -9.71
CA PRO A 148 -13.61 6.10 -9.23
C PRO A 148 -13.20 4.64 -9.44
N LYS A 149 -12.08 4.42 -10.15
CA LYS A 149 -11.46 3.10 -10.27
C LYS A 149 -11.15 2.55 -8.87
N PRO A 150 -11.37 1.25 -8.61
CA PRO A 150 -11.07 0.63 -7.33
C PRO A 150 -9.57 0.79 -7.03
N LYS A 151 -9.24 1.30 -5.84
CA LYS A 151 -7.85 1.45 -5.42
C LYS A 151 -7.38 0.16 -4.77
N PRO A 152 -6.15 -0.28 -5.03
CA PRO A 152 -5.63 -1.48 -4.39
C PRO A 152 -5.51 -1.27 -2.87
N LYS A 153 -5.75 -2.34 -2.12
CA LYS A 153 -5.59 -2.35 -0.66
C LYS A 153 -4.11 -2.24 -0.30
N ARG A 154 -3.80 -1.27 0.56
CA ARG A 154 -2.44 -0.95 1.01
C ARG A 154 -2.41 -0.73 2.51
N ALA A 155 -1.34 -1.14 3.16
CA ALA A 155 -1.08 -0.87 4.57
C ALA A 155 0.35 -0.37 4.79
N PRO A 156 0.56 0.75 5.50
CA PRO A 156 1.90 1.22 5.85
C PRO A 156 2.52 0.34 6.94
N LEU A 157 3.85 0.15 6.91
CA LEU A 157 4.55 -0.48 8.01
C LEU A 157 4.67 0.50 9.20
N PRO A 158 4.49 0.01 10.45
CA PRO A 158 4.71 0.81 11.63
C PRO A 158 6.19 1.20 11.78
N LYS A 159 6.42 2.34 12.43
CA LYS A 159 7.77 2.90 12.59
C LYS A 159 8.57 2.03 13.56
N GLY A 160 9.69 1.48 13.09
CA GLY A 160 10.56 0.56 13.86
C GLY A 160 10.47 -0.91 13.44
N MET A 161 9.59 -1.24 12.50
CA MET A 161 9.58 -2.53 11.82
C MET A 161 10.39 -2.42 10.52
N ASP A 162 11.42 -3.25 10.38
CA ASP A 162 12.24 -3.28 9.17
C ASP A 162 11.54 -4.09 8.08
N GLY A 163 11.48 -3.55 6.86
CA GLY A 163 10.85 -4.24 5.73
C GLY A 163 11.39 -5.64 5.45
N SER A 164 12.68 -5.87 5.73
CA SER A 164 13.30 -7.18 5.52
C SER A 164 12.89 -8.25 6.52
N SER A 165 12.37 -7.87 7.70
CA SER A 165 11.93 -8.85 8.72
C SER A 165 10.42 -9.10 8.71
N VAL A 166 9.68 -8.46 7.79
CA VAL A 166 8.23 -8.60 7.71
C VAL A 166 7.87 -9.94 7.08
N THR A 167 7.10 -10.74 7.82
CA THR A 167 6.58 -12.02 7.34
C THR A 167 5.23 -11.84 6.63
N LEU A 168 4.83 -12.85 5.86
CA LEU A 168 3.51 -12.90 5.22
C LEU A 168 2.36 -12.73 6.24
N GLU A 169 2.44 -13.39 7.39
CA GLU A 169 1.41 -13.30 8.44
C GLU A 169 1.26 -11.89 9.00
N GLN A 170 2.39 -11.21 9.23
CA GLN A 170 2.41 -9.83 9.68
C GLN A 170 1.85 -8.88 8.61
N ALA A 171 2.19 -9.12 7.34
CA ALA A 171 1.68 -8.35 6.22
C ALA A 171 0.16 -8.50 6.06
N VAL A 172 -0.37 -9.72 6.22
CA VAL A 172 -1.81 -10.01 6.23
C VAL A 172 -2.49 -9.30 7.41
N ALA A 173 -1.88 -9.34 8.60
CA ALA A 173 -2.41 -8.64 9.77
C ALA A 173 -2.50 -7.13 9.51
N LEU A 174 -1.47 -6.51 8.91
CA LEU A 174 -1.43 -5.09 8.56
C LEU A 174 -2.50 -4.69 7.54
N LEU A 175 -2.76 -5.53 6.54
CA LEU A 175 -3.80 -5.31 5.52
C LEU A 175 -5.23 -5.43 6.08
N ALA A 176 -5.40 -6.06 7.25
CA ALA A 176 -6.69 -6.24 7.90
C ALA A 176 -7.09 -5.09 8.86
N LEU A 177 -6.24 -4.08 9.07
CA LEU A 177 -6.60 -2.85 9.77
C LEU A 177 -7.43 -1.99 8.81
N PRO A 178 -8.64 -1.50 9.13
CA PRO A 178 -9.13 -1.03 10.42
C PRO A 178 -10.04 -2.04 11.13
N ARG A 179 -9.77 -2.33 12.40
CA ARG A 179 -10.59 -3.26 13.18
C ARG A 179 -11.62 -2.49 14.01
N MET A 180 -12.89 -2.86 13.88
CA MET A 180 -13.93 -2.34 14.77
C MET A 180 -13.87 -3.08 16.11
N LEU A 181 -13.74 -2.33 17.21
CA LEU A 181 -13.70 -2.87 18.57
C LEU A 181 -15.08 -2.92 19.22
N GLY A 182 -16.00 -2.06 18.79
CA GLY A 182 -17.35 -1.98 19.33
C GLY A 182 -17.92 -0.57 19.25
N ARG A 183 -18.96 -0.30 20.05
CA ARG A 183 -19.52 1.04 20.24
C ARG A 183 -19.13 1.57 21.62
N HIS A 184 -18.78 2.85 21.70
CA HIS A 184 -18.48 3.52 22.97
C HIS A 184 -19.75 3.54 23.86
N PRO A 185 -19.67 3.23 25.17
CA PRO A 185 -20.85 3.15 26.03
C PRO A 185 -21.55 4.50 26.26
N ASP A 186 -20.81 5.62 26.22
CA ASP A 186 -21.37 6.96 26.48
C ASP A 186 -21.96 7.62 25.22
N ASP A 187 -21.26 7.53 24.09
CA ASP A 187 -21.61 8.24 22.85
C ASP A 187 -22.23 7.33 21.78
N GLY A 188 -22.14 6.01 21.94
CA GLY A 188 -22.56 5.03 20.94
C GLY A 188 -21.72 5.02 19.65
N ALA A 189 -20.68 5.86 19.55
CA ALA A 189 -19.82 5.99 18.38
C ALA A 189 -19.00 4.70 18.12
N PRO A 190 -18.76 4.33 16.85
CA PRO A 190 -17.97 3.15 16.51
C PRO A 190 -16.50 3.37 16.84
N VAL A 191 -15.94 2.48 17.65
CA VAL A 191 -14.54 2.51 18.06
C VAL A 191 -13.71 1.68 17.07
N ILE A 192 -12.76 2.31 16.39
CA ILE A 192 -11.95 1.72 15.32
C ILE A 192 -10.47 1.79 15.67
N ALA A 193 -9.78 0.65 15.62
CA ALA A 193 -8.33 0.55 15.76
C ALA A 193 -7.65 0.60 14.39
N ASN A 194 -6.68 1.51 14.23
CA ASN A 194 -5.91 1.66 12.99
C ASN A 194 -4.45 2.06 13.29
N THR A 195 -3.59 2.04 12.27
CA THR A 195 -2.18 2.46 12.38
C THR A 195 -1.94 3.75 11.59
N GLY A 196 -1.42 4.76 12.29
CA GLY A 196 -1.13 6.07 11.72
C GLY A 196 0.35 6.45 11.80
N ARG A 197 0.65 7.71 11.48
CA ARG A 197 2.02 8.27 11.48
C ARG A 197 2.73 8.16 12.84
N PHE A 198 1.97 8.22 13.92
CA PHE A 198 2.48 8.20 15.30
C PHE A 198 2.41 6.82 15.95
N GLY A 199 1.99 5.79 15.19
CA GLY A 199 1.78 4.43 15.69
C GLY A 199 0.30 4.02 15.69
N PRO A 200 -0.01 2.85 16.30
CA PRO A 200 -1.37 2.37 16.46
C PRO A 200 -2.20 3.34 17.32
N TYR A 201 -3.44 3.57 16.90
CA TYR A 201 -4.39 4.44 17.61
C TYR A 201 -5.80 3.84 17.54
N VAL A 202 -6.64 4.34 18.44
CA VAL A 202 -8.07 4.04 18.47
C VAL A 202 -8.81 5.36 18.27
N ALA A 203 -9.79 5.36 17.36
CA ALA A 203 -10.64 6.50 17.05
C ALA A 203 -12.12 6.14 17.23
#